data_AF-G1VXJ1-F1
#
_entry.id   AF-G1VXJ1-F1
#
_cell.length_a   1.000
_cell.length_b   1.000
_cell.length_c   1.000
_cell.angle_alpha   90.00
_cell.angle_beta   90.00
_cell.angle_gamma   90.00
#
_symmetry.space_group_name_H-M   'P 1'
#
loop_
_entity.id
_entity.type
_entity.pdbx_description
1 polymer ?
#
loop_
_entity_poly.entity_id
_entity_poly.type
_entity_poly.pdbx_seq_one_letter_code
_entity_poly.pdbx_strand_id
1 'polypeptide(L)'
;MRYKVTWTMYFTDSNIPDTIAVAIVEAATVSKARYAAYKQMIPDRGYQYEWFMNETEVEKIETENEQMIHKLKILPQYFEDKLKGIKNWEIRNNDRPFKVDDILQLEEWSKETGYTGRMMQEYIKKIYADVPGIEEGYVIMDTGYISESYKTRGE
;
A
#
# COMPACT_ATOMS: atom_id res chain seq x y z
N MET A 1 1.62 -10.48 -3.76
CA MET A 1 2.48 -9.69 -4.67
C MET A 1 1.79 -9.65 -6.02
N ARG A 2 1.85 -8.52 -6.73
CA ARG A 2 1.32 -8.43 -8.10
C ARG A 2 2.43 -8.76 -9.10
N TYR A 3 2.05 -9.45 -10.16
CA TYR A 3 2.95 -9.83 -11.24
C TYR A 3 2.30 -9.47 -12.56
N LYS A 4 3.06 -8.83 -13.43
CA LYS A 4 2.73 -8.68 -14.84
C LYS A 4 3.33 -9.87 -15.58
N VAL A 5 2.47 -10.62 -16.25
CA VAL A 5 2.83 -11.81 -16.99
C VAL A 5 2.54 -11.55 -18.46
N THR A 6 3.58 -11.50 -19.28
CA THR A 6 3.49 -11.29 -20.72
C THR A 6 3.70 -12.61 -21.45
N TRP A 7 2.87 -12.87 -22.47
CA TRP A 7 2.91 -14.06 -23.31
C TRP A 7 2.95 -13.66 -24.77
N THR A 8 3.78 -14.32 -25.55
CA THR A 8 3.77 -14.23 -27.01
C THR A 8 3.05 -15.45 -27.57
N MET A 9 1.97 -15.22 -28.31
CA MET A 9 1.17 -16.26 -28.94
C MET A 9 1.52 -16.35 -30.43
N TYR A 10 2.05 -17.51 -30.83
CA TYR A 10 2.35 -17.82 -32.23
C TYR A 10 1.19 -18.60 -32.83
N PHE A 11 0.72 -18.18 -34.01
CA PHE A 11 -0.28 -18.91 -34.79
C PHE A 11 0.43 -19.82 -35.80
N THR A 12 -0.02 -21.08 -35.92
CA THR A 12 0.51 -22.02 -36.92
C THR A 12 0.01 -21.73 -38.33
N ASP A 13 -0.97 -20.84 -38.50
CA ASP A 13 -1.41 -20.33 -39.79
C ASP A 13 -0.71 -18.99 -40.08
N SER A 14 0.12 -18.99 -41.13
CA SER A 14 0.90 -17.86 -41.64
C SER A 14 0.09 -16.60 -42.02
N ASN A 15 -1.24 -16.64 -41.96
CA ASN A 15 -2.12 -15.49 -42.17
C ASN A 15 -2.59 -14.77 -40.90
N ILE A 16 -2.20 -15.21 -39.69
CA ILE A 16 -2.59 -14.58 -38.43
C ILE A 16 -1.35 -14.02 -37.72
N PRO A 17 -1.30 -12.71 -37.40
CA PRO A 17 -0.13 -12.10 -36.79
C PRO A 17 0.09 -12.60 -35.36
N ASP A 18 1.36 -12.76 -34.98
CA ASP A 18 1.78 -13.00 -33.60
C ASP A 18 1.15 -11.95 -32.68
N THR A 19 0.56 -12.40 -31.58
CA THR A 19 -0.14 -11.50 -30.64
C THR A 19 0.52 -11.57 -29.27
N ILE A 20 0.69 -10.41 -28.63
CA ILE A 20 1.16 -10.31 -27.25
C ILE A 20 -0.05 -10.19 -26.32
N ALA A 21 -0.11 -11.06 -25.32
CA ALA A 21 -1.12 -11.01 -24.26
C ALA A 21 -0.47 -10.68 -22.92
N VAL A 22 -1.08 -9.78 -22.15
CA VAL A 22 -0.60 -9.37 -20.83
C VAL A 22 -1.68 -9.65 -19.79
N ALA A 23 -1.31 -10.31 -18.69
CA ALA A 23 -2.17 -10.46 -17.51
C ALA A 23 -1.49 -9.91 -16.27
N ILE A 24 -2.26 -9.24 -15.43
CA ILE A 24 -1.83 -8.80 -14.10
C ILE A 24 -2.49 -9.71 -13.07
N VAL A 25 -1.69 -10.42 -12.28
CA VAL A 25 -2.18 -11.42 -11.34
C VAL A 25 -1.58 -11.24 -9.94
N GLU A 26 -2.37 -11.56 -8.93
CA GLU A 26 -1.91 -11.63 -7.55
C GLU A 26 -1.48 -13.06 -7.21
N ALA A 27 -0.24 -13.20 -6.75
CA ALA A 27 0.31 -14.50 -6.37
C ALA A 27 1.35 -14.39 -5.25
N ALA A 28 1.62 -15.52 -4.59
CA ALA A 28 2.66 -15.64 -3.58
C ALA A 28 4.06 -15.88 -4.18
N THR A 29 4.13 -16.47 -5.37
CA THR A 29 5.39 -16.78 -6.07
C THR A 29 5.25 -16.57 -7.57
N VAL A 30 6.36 -16.40 -8.28
CA VAL A 30 6.42 -16.31 -9.75
C VAL A 30 5.74 -17.53 -10.41
N SER A 31 6.00 -18.75 -9.91
CA SER A 31 5.37 -19.96 -10.46
C SER A 31 3.84 -19.97 -10.31
N LYS A 32 3.33 -19.47 -9.18
CA LYS A 32 1.89 -19.31 -8.96
C LYS A 32 1.29 -18.22 -9.84
N ALA A 33 2.02 -17.12 -10.07
CA ALA A 33 1.62 -16.06 -10.99
C ALA A 33 1.47 -16.59 -12.42
N ARG A 34 2.48 -17.34 -12.91
CA ARG A 34 2.42 -17.97 -14.24
C ARG A 34 1.18 -18.85 -14.41
N TYR A 35 0.93 -19.72 -13.43
CA TYR A 35 -0.22 -20.62 -13.46
C TYR A 35 -1.57 -19.86 -13.41
N ALA A 36 -1.68 -18.84 -12.57
CA ALA A 36 -2.88 -18.01 -12.48
C ALA A 36 -3.17 -17.24 -13.77
N ALA A 37 -2.14 -16.63 -14.38
CA ALA A 37 -2.25 -15.91 -15.64
C ALA A 37 -2.69 -16.84 -16.78
N TYR A 38 -2.09 -18.04 -16.85
CA TYR A 38 -2.48 -19.07 -17.81
C TYR A 38 -3.97 -19.44 -17.69
N LYS A 39 -4.44 -19.69 -16.45
CA LYS A 39 -5.84 -20.05 -16.19
C LYS A 39 -6.84 -18.95 -16.54
N GLN A 40 -6.47 -17.67 -16.39
CA GLN A 40 -7.33 -16.55 -16.77
C GLN A 40 -7.47 -16.41 -18.29
N MET A 41 -6.38 -16.62 -19.04
CA MET A 41 -6.38 -16.46 -20.49
C MET A 41 -7.02 -17.66 -21.22
N ILE A 42 -6.92 -18.87 -20.65
CA ILE A 42 -7.46 -20.09 -21.24
C ILE A 42 -8.30 -20.85 -20.19
N PRO A 43 -9.50 -20.36 -19.85
CA PRO A 43 -10.34 -21.00 -18.83
C PRO A 43 -10.89 -22.34 -19.31
N ASP A 44 -11.35 -22.42 -20.57
CA ASP A 44 -12.11 -23.57 -21.12
C ASP A 44 -12.11 -23.61 -22.67
N ARG A 45 -10.94 -23.58 -23.34
CA ARG A 45 -10.87 -23.93 -24.77
C ARG A 45 -10.35 -25.35 -24.91
N GLY A 46 -11.26 -26.28 -25.22
CA GLY A 46 -10.90 -27.64 -25.61
C GLY A 46 -9.80 -27.62 -26.66
N TYR A 47 -8.79 -28.46 -26.46
CA TYR A 47 -7.59 -28.55 -27.28
C TYR A 47 -7.94 -28.81 -28.75
N GLN A 48 -7.96 -27.75 -29.54
CA GLN A 48 -7.71 -27.80 -30.98
C GLN A 48 -6.79 -26.61 -31.28
N TYR A 49 -5.81 -26.83 -32.14
CA TYR A 49 -4.63 -26.01 -32.43
C TYR A 49 -3.43 -26.27 -31.49
N GLU A 50 -2.32 -26.67 -32.11
CA GLU A 50 -0.98 -26.76 -31.53
C GLU A 50 -0.46 -25.33 -31.28
N TRP A 51 -0.87 -24.74 -30.17
CA TRP A 51 -0.31 -23.47 -29.72
C TRP A 51 1.09 -23.68 -29.20
N PHE A 52 2.09 -23.17 -29.90
CA PHE A 52 3.42 -23.00 -29.33
C PHE A 52 3.41 -21.71 -28.53
N MET A 53 3.36 -21.83 -27.21
CA MET A 53 3.59 -20.73 -26.29
C MET A 53 5.09 -20.70 -25.99
N ASN A 54 5.82 -19.69 -26.47
CA ASN A 54 7.21 -19.48 -26.09
C ASN A 54 7.36 -18.23 -25.24
N GLU A 55 8.28 -18.35 -24.29
CA GLU A 55 8.80 -17.37 -23.32
C GLU A 55 7.77 -16.47 -22.61
N THR A 56 7.55 -16.79 -21.33
CA THR A 56 6.79 -15.95 -20.40
C THR A 56 7.74 -14.98 -19.71
N GLU A 57 7.61 -13.69 -19.99
CA GLU A 57 8.20 -12.66 -19.14
C GLU A 57 7.31 -12.45 -17.91
N VAL A 58 7.89 -12.58 -16.72
CA VAL A 58 7.19 -12.31 -15.46
C VAL A 58 7.90 -11.20 -14.74
N GLU A 59 7.31 -10.01 -14.78
CA GLU A 59 7.78 -8.85 -14.04
C GLU A 59 7.01 -8.82 -12.72
N LYS A 60 7.74 -8.85 -11.60
CA LYS A 60 7.12 -8.51 -10.32
C LYS A 60 6.76 -7.03 -10.40
N ILE A 61 5.46 -6.74 -10.33
CA ILE A 61 5.02 -5.37 -10.15
C ILE A 61 5.29 -5.07 -8.68
N GLU A 62 6.37 -4.32 -8.42
CA GLU A 62 6.45 -3.59 -7.17
C GLU A 62 5.32 -2.59 -7.22
N THR A 63 4.23 -2.88 -6.51
CA THR A 63 3.20 -1.87 -6.30
C THR A 63 3.90 -0.76 -5.53
N GLU A 64 4.30 0.31 -6.24
CA GLU A 64 4.76 1.52 -5.60
C GLU A 64 3.63 1.99 -4.68
N ASN A 65 3.94 2.00 -3.38
CA ASN A 65 3.18 2.56 -2.28
C ASN A 65 1.70 2.13 -2.19
N GLU A 66 1.46 0.95 -1.59
CA GLU A 66 0.29 0.84 -0.71
C GLU A 66 0.53 1.78 0.48
N GLN A 67 0.17 3.05 0.30
CA GLN A 67 0.15 4.06 1.35
C GLN A 67 -0.83 3.59 2.43
N MET A 68 -0.32 3.17 3.58
CA MET A 68 -1.14 2.60 4.65
C MET A 68 -1.68 3.70 5.56
N ILE A 69 -2.95 3.58 5.98
CA ILE A 69 -3.56 4.48 6.96
C ILE A 69 -3.52 3.84 8.35
N HIS A 70 -2.76 4.44 9.26
CA HIS A 70 -2.66 4.05 10.67
C HIS A 70 -3.57 4.91 11.53
N LYS A 71 -4.65 4.33 12.06
CA LYS A 71 -5.52 5.02 13.03
C LYS A 71 -4.88 5.01 14.41
N LEU A 72 -4.75 6.19 15.00
CA LEU A 72 -4.04 6.42 16.26
C LEU A 72 -4.83 7.40 17.13
N LYS A 73 -4.88 7.12 18.43
CA LYS A 73 -5.39 8.07 19.42
C LYS A 73 -4.40 9.20 19.64
N ILE A 74 -4.91 10.40 19.91
CA ILE A 74 -4.14 11.55 20.37
C ILE A 74 -4.92 12.31 21.44
N LEU A 75 -4.23 12.81 22.46
CA LEU A 75 -4.85 13.60 23.52
C LEU A 75 -5.22 15.01 23.02
N PRO A 76 -6.27 15.64 23.58
CA PRO A 76 -6.74 16.95 23.13
C PRO A 76 -5.66 18.03 23.05
N GLN A 77 -4.78 18.13 24.06
CA GLN A 77 -3.71 19.11 24.06
C GLN A 77 -2.77 18.97 22.85
N TYR A 78 -2.35 17.74 22.54
CA TYR A 78 -1.46 17.48 21.41
C TYR A 78 -2.17 17.60 20.06
N PHE A 79 -3.47 17.30 20.01
CA PHE A 79 -4.30 17.53 18.82
C PHE A 79 -4.37 19.02 18.48
N GLU A 80 -4.56 19.89 19.48
CA GLU A 80 -4.53 21.35 19.27
C GLU A 80 -3.15 21.87 18.85
N ASP A 81 -2.06 21.33 19.43
CA ASP A 81 -0.70 21.71 19.04
C ASP A 81 -0.38 21.31 17.59
N LYS A 82 -0.93 20.17 17.14
CA LYS A 82 -0.86 19.71 15.75
C LYS A 82 -1.65 20.62 14.81
N LEU A 83 -2.89 20.97 15.16
CA LEU A 83 -3.72 21.91 14.38
C LEU A 83 -3.04 23.26 14.18
N LYS A 84 -2.34 23.75 15.21
CA LYS A 84 -1.62 25.03 15.16
C LYS A 84 -0.28 24.95 14.42
N GLY A 85 0.14 23.76 13.97
CA GLY A 85 1.43 23.54 13.33
C GLY A 85 2.63 23.67 14.28
N ILE A 86 2.38 23.69 15.60
CA ILE A 86 3.43 23.79 16.62
C ILE A 86 4.15 22.44 16.77
N LYS A 87 3.40 21.34 16.63
CA LYS A 87 3.89 19.97 16.80
C LYS A 87 3.88 19.22 15.45
N ASN A 88 5.00 19.22 14.74
CA ASN A 88 5.16 18.54 13.46
C ASN A 88 5.73 17.11 13.56
N TRP A 89 5.65 16.46 14.73
CA TRP A 89 6.24 15.14 14.94
C TRP A 89 5.40 14.28 15.88
N GLU A 90 5.58 12.96 15.80
CA GLU A 90 4.97 11.95 16.66
C GLU A 90 6.05 11.05 17.28
N ILE A 91 5.83 10.56 18.50
CA ILE A 91 6.65 9.51 19.12
C ILE A 91 5.73 8.34 19.40
N ARG A 92 6.07 7.16 18.89
CA ARG A 92 5.22 5.95 19.00
C ARG A 92 6.07 4.71 19.23
N ASN A 93 5.50 3.74 19.93
CA ASN A 93 6.03 2.38 19.89
C ASN A 93 5.96 1.89 18.43
N ASN A 94 7.02 1.28 17.94
CA ASN A 94 7.14 0.74 16.59
C ASN A 94 6.47 -0.65 16.49
N ASP A 95 5.25 -0.76 17.04
CA ASP A 95 4.44 -1.98 17.09
C ASP A 95 3.69 -2.25 15.78
N ARG A 96 3.89 -1.38 14.78
CA ARG A 96 3.30 -1.43 13.45
C ARG A 96 4.39 -1.17 12.41
N PRO A 97 4.22 -1.66 11.18
CA PRO A 97 5.19 -1.43 10.11
C PRO A 97 5.04 -0.02 9.54
N PHE A 98 5.31 1.02 10.34
CA PHE A 98 5.30 2.41 9.88
C PHE A 98 6.33 2.62 8.77
N LYS A 99 5.94 3.32 7.70
CA LYS A 99 6.82 3.67 6.58
C LYS A 99 6.72 5.15 6.25
N VAL A 100 7.77 5.67 5.62
CA VAL A 100 7.70 6.98 4.96
C VAL A 100 6.54 6.96 3.96
N ASP A 101 5.86 8.10 3.86
CA ASP A 101 4.64 8.33 3.10
C ASP A 101 3.37 7.66 3.62
N ASP A 102 3.41 6.80 4.65
CA ASP A 102 2.18 6.33 5.30
C ASP A 102 1.38 7.49 5.92
N ILE A 103 0.07 7.29 6.07
CA ILE A 103 -0.84 8.25 6.69
C ILE A 103 -1.09 7.88 8.15
N LEU A 104 -0.93 8.85 9.03
CA LEU A 104 -1.39 8.80 10.41
C LEU A 104 -2.75 9.49 10.50
N GLN A 105 -3.80 8.73 10.75
CA GLN A 105 -5.12 9.28 11.10
C GLN A 105 -5.16 9.46 12.63
N LEU A 106 -4.99 10.69 13.07
CA LEU A 106 -4.99 11.07 14.48
C LEU A 106 -6.42 11.37 14.92
N GLU A 107 -6.98 10.50 15.75
CA GLU A 107 -8.32 10.60 16.30
C GLU A 107 -8.24 11.15 17.72
N GLU A 108 -8.86 12.30 17.96
CA GLU A 108 -8.85 12.90 19.28
C GLU A 108 -9.63 12.02 20.26
N TRP A 109 -8.96 11.70 21.37
CA TRP A 109 -9.49 10.84 22.41
C TRP A 109 -9.03 11.28 23.80
N SER A 110 -9.93 11.25 24.77
CA SER A 110 -9.62 11.44 26.19
C SER A 110 -10.16 10.28 27.03
N LYS A 111 -9.60 10.09 28.23
CA LYS A 111 -10.08 9.08 29.18
C LYS A 111 -11.48 9.41 29.72
N GLU A 112 -11.82 10.70 29.82
CA GLU A 112 -13.07 11.18 30.43
C GLU A 112 -14.24 11.12 29.44
N THR A 113 -14.01 11.57 28.20
CA THR A 113 -15.06 11.74 27.19
C THR A 113 -14.99 10.73 26.05
N GLY A 114 -13.95 9.92 25.99
CA GLY A 114 -13.72 8.98 24.89
C GLY A 114 -13.32 9.70 23.60
N TYR A 115 -13.74 9.18 22.45
CA TYR A 115 -13.53 9.82 21.16
C TYR A 115 -14.45 11.02 21.01
N THR A 116 -13.89 12.17 20.67
CA THR A 116 -14.68 13.40 20.46
C THR A 116 -15.32 13.42 19.07
N GLY A 117 -14.76 12.65 18.14
CA GLY A 117 -15.11 12.64 16.72
C GLY A 117 -14.28 13.61 15.87
N ARG A 118 -13.39 14.40 16.49
CA ARG A 118 -12.41 15.20 15.74
C ARG A 118 -11.28 14.31 15.26
N MET A 119 -10.88 14.50 14.00
CA MET A 119 -9.75 13.77 13.42
C MET A 119 -8.98 14.67 12.45
N MET A 120 -7.71 14.31 12.25
CA MET A 120 -6.86 14.88 11.21
C MET A 120 -5.97 13.79 10.63
N GLN A 121 -5.45 14.03 9.43
CA GLN A 121 -4.47 13.15 8.80
C GLN A 121 -3.15 13.88 8.59
N GLU A 122 -2.07 13.15 8.84
CA GLU A 122 -0.72 13.57 8.53
C GLU A 122 -0.01 12.47 7.76
N TYR A 123 0.92 12.82 6.87
CA TYR A 123 1.81 11.83 6.26
C TYR A 123 3.15 11.80 7.00
N ILE A 124 3.81 10.64 7.01
CA ILE A 124 5.14 10.47 7.60
C ILE A 124 6.19 10.95 6.59
N LYS A 125 6.90 12.04 6.90
CA LYS A 125 8.02 12.54 6.09
C LYS A 125 9.28 11.72 6.30
N LYS A 126 9.54 11.35 7.56
CA LYS A 126 10.77 10.64 7.97
C LYS A 126 10.57 9.93 9.29
N ILE A 127 11.23 8.78 9.43
CA ILE A 127 11.25 7.99 10.67
C ILE A 127 12.68 7.95 11.20
N TYR A 128 12.82 8.14 12.51
CA TYR A 128 14.05 7.97 13.27
C TYR A 128 13.85 6.83 14.27
N ALA A 129 14.65 5.76 14.13
CA ALA A 129 14.71 4.62 15.04
C ALA A 129 16.02 4.64 15.84
N ASP A 130 16.08 3.87 16.93
CA ASP A 130 17.26 3.70 17.78
C ASP A 130 17.87 5.04 18.27
N VAL A 131 16.99 5.98 18.60
CA VAL A 131 17.36 7.35 18.98
C VAL A 131 17.87 7.36 20.43
N PRO A 132 19.12 7.79 20.70
CA PRO A 132 19.63 7.90 22.06
C PRO A 132 18.74 8.79 22.94
N GLY A 133 18.37 8.30 24.12
CA GLY A 133 17.49 9.01 25.06
C GLY A 133 15.98 8.75 24.86
N ILE A 134 15.61 7.98 23.85
CA ILE A 134 14.26 7.43 23.68
C ILE A 134 14.28 5.95 24.10
N GLU A 135 13.17 5.47 24.66
CA GLU A 135 13.01 4.08 25.05
C GLU A 135 13.12 3.13 23.85
N GLU A 136 13.74 1.96 24.06
CA GLU A 136 13.91 0.95 23.02
C GLU A 136 12.54 0.52 22.45
N GLY A 137 12.49 0.36 21.13
CA GLY A 137 11.25 0.03 20.42
C GLY A 137 10.34 1.22 20.12
N TYR A 138 10.70 2.45 20.49
CA TYR A 138 10.01 3.66 20.04
C TYR A 138 10.69 4.31 18.82
N VAL A 139 9.87 4.96 18.00
CA VAL A 139 10.30 5.75 16.84
C VAL A 139 9.81 7.19 16.96
N ILE A 140 10.60 8.11 16.43
CA ILE A 140 10.20 9.49 16.19
C ILE A 140 9.82 9.62 14.71
N MET A 141 8.66 10.17 14.43
CA MET A 141 8.17 10.41 13.07
C MET A 141 8.03 11.91 12.86
N ASP A 142 8.77 12.47 11.90
CA ASP A 142 8.48 13.82 11.38
C ASP A 142 7.29 13.72 10.44
N THR A 143 6.29 14.58 10.63
CA THR A 143 5.01 14.50 9.96
C THR A 143 4.66 15.78 9.23
N GLY A 144 3.82 15.64 8.20
CA GLY A 144 3.27 16.75 7.44
C GLY A 144 1.75 16.75 7.52
N TYR A 145 1.18 17.90 7.88
CA TYR A 145 -0.26 18.08 7.90
C TYR A 145 -0.86 18.01 6.48
N ILE A 146 -1.97 17.27 6.33
CA ILE A 146 -2.74 17.21 5.09
C ILE A 146 -3.92 18.17 5.24
N SER A 147 -3.83 19.32 4.57
CA SER A 147 -4.75 20.45 4.77
C SER A 147 -6.23 20.13 4.56
N GLU A 148 -6.54 19.16 3.70
CA GLU A 148 -7.91 18.77 3.33
C GLU A 148 -8.52 17.71 4.26
N SER A 149 -7.77 17.24 5.27
CA SER A 149 -8.13 16.06 6.04
C SER A 149 -8.85 16.33 7.37
N TYR A 150 -8.91 17.58 7.82
CA TYR A 150 -9.58 17.90 9.08
C TYR A 150 -11.07 17.70 8.96
N LYS A 151 -11.64 16.91 9.88
CA LYS A 151 -13.08 16.71 9.98
C LYS A 151 -13.56 16.93 11.40
N THR A 152 -14.69 17.63 11.51
CA THR A 152 -15.46 17.71 12.76
C THR A 152 -16.64 16.74 12.72
N ARG A 153 -17.16 16.38 13.89
CA ARG A 153 -18.34 15.53 14.00
C ARG A 153 -19.54 16.27 13.39
N GLY A 154 -19.97 15.84 12.20
CA GLY A 154 -21.13 16.40 11.50
C GLY A 154 -20.97 16.58 9.99
N GLU A 155 -19.78 16.33 9.43
CA GLU A 155 -19.47 16.36 7.99
C GLU A 155 -19.23 14.97 7.39
#